data_AF-A0A0F7U505-F1
#
_entry.id   AF-A0A0F7U505-F1
#
_cell.length_a   1.000
_cell.length_b   1.000
_cell.length_c   1.000
_cell.angle_alpha   90.00
_cell.angle_beta   90.00
_cell.angle_gamma   90.00
#
_symmetry.space_group_name_H-M   'P 1'
#
loop_
_entity.id
_entity.type
_entity.pdbx_description
1 polymer ?
#
loop_
_entity_poly.entity_id
_entity_poly.type
_entity_poly.pdbx_seq_one_letter_code
_entity_poly.pdbx_strand_id
1 'polypeptide(L)'
;MFCLFYDSATRKVHGLNGSGRAPMSLTLETARRRLAIPDHEPGNIPLNSVLAITTPGAAGAWVDTIERFGSGNLSLEHILKPAISLADDGFPVSEVSARLVSAVIDSYLDRC
;
A
#
# COMPACT_ATOMS: atom_id res chain seq x y z
N MET A 1 0.32 5.27 1.59
CA MET A 1 0.99 5.52 2.88
C MET A 1 1.23 7.02 3.01
N PHE A 2 1.02 7.59 4.19
CA PHE A 2 1.40 8.96 4.51
C PHE A 2 2.28 8.92 5.75
N CYS A 3 3.38 9.67 5.73
CA CYS A 3 4.26 9.83 6.88
C CYS A 3 4.33 11.31 7.24
N LEU A 4 4.05 11.62 8.51
CA LEU A 4 4.28 12.93 9.09
C LEU A 4 5.43 12.78 10.08
N PHE A 5 6.49 13.55 9.88
CA PHE A 5 7.68 13.52 10.71
C PHE A 5 7.91 14.90 11.32
N TYR A 6 7.94 14.98 12.65
CA TYR A 6 8.26 16.22 13.35
C TYR A 6 9.75 16.24 13.68
N ASP A 7 10.47 17.21 13.11
CA ASP A 7 11.85 17.51 13.44
C ASP A 7 11.85 18.47 14.64
N SER A 8 12.33 17.97 15.79
CA SER A 8 12.38 18.74 17.03
C SER A 8 13.46 19.83 17.03
N ALA A 9 14.53 19.67 16.26
CA ALA A 9 15.61 20.65 16.18
C ALA A 9 15.16 21.88 15.39
N THR A 10 14.44 21.68 14.28
CA THR A 10 13.92 22.78 13.45
C THR A 10 12.50 23.20 13.80
N ARG A 11 11.80 22.42 14.65
CA ARG A 11 10.38 22.58 15.01
C ARG A 11 9.45 22.55 13.80
N LYS A 12 9.77 21.75 12.79
CA LYS A 12 9.00 21.63 11.55
C LYS A 12 8.39 20.24 11.41
N VAL A 13 7.22 20.19 10.78
CA VAL A 13 6.61 18.94 10.33
C VAL A 13 6.93 18.75 8.86
N HIS A 14 7.50 17.60 8.53
CA HIS A 14 7.74 17.13 7.18
C HIS A 14 6.65 16.12 6.80
N GLY A 15 6.18 16.19 5.56
CA GLY A 15 5.24 15.23 5.00
C GLY A 15 5.89 14.41 3.91
N LEU A 16 5.65 13.10 3.93
CA LEU A 16 5.99 12.20 2.83
C LEU A 16 4.72 11.47 2.37
N ASN A 17 4.48 11.53 1.06
CA ASN A 17 3.36 10.86 0.42
C ASN A 17 3.85 9.65 -0.38
N GLY A 18 3.60 8.46 0.17
CA GLY A 18 3.83 7.16 -0.47
C GLY A 18 2.56 6.56 -1.08
N SER A 19 1.58 7.38 -1.45
CA SER A 19 0.41 6.91 -2.20
C SER A 19 0.84 6.40 -3.58
N GLY A 20 0.31 5.26 -4.00
CA GLY A 20 0.53 4.76 -5.35
C GLY A 20 -0.05 5.68 -6.41
N ARG A 21 0.61 5.75 -7.57
CA ARG A 21 0.14 6.52 -8.74
C ARG A 21 -0.59 5.60 -9.71
N ALA A 22 -1.49 6.16 -10.51
CA ALA A 22 -2.01 5.46 -11.68
C ALA A 22 -0.86 5.13 -12.65
N PRO A 23 -0.95 4.02 -13.40
CA PRO A 23 0.03 3.68 -14.43
C PRO A 23 0.19 4.81 -15.44
N MET A 24 1.42 5.09 -15.88
CA MET A 24 1.74 6.22 -16.76
C MET A 24 0.98 6.18 -18.09
N SER A 25 0.72 4.99 -18.63
CA SER A 25 0.00 4.79 -19.89
C SER A 25 -1.52 4.80 -19.75
N LEU A 26 -2.07 4.88 -18.53
CA LEU A 26 -3.50 4.87 -18.31
C LEU A 26 -4.08 6.27 -18.55
N THR A 27 -5.02 6.37 -19.47
CA THR A 27 -5.80 7.59 -19.71
C THR A 27 -7.23 7.43 -19.20
N LEU A 28 -7.91 8.55 -18.95
CA LEU A 28 -9.32 8.52 -18.57
C LEU A 28 -10.18 7.80 -19.63
N GLU A 29 -9.95 8.12 -20.91
CA GLU A 29 -10.68 7.53 -22.04
C GLU A 29 -10.51 5.99 -22.07
N THR A 30 -9.27 5.50 -21.94
CA THR A 30 -8.99 4.06 -21.95
C THR A 30 -9.58 3.35 -20.73
N ALA A 31 -9.56 3.99 -19.56
CA ALA A 31 -10.20 3.47 -18.35
C ALA A 31 -11.71 3.34 -18.52
N ARG A 32 -12.38 4.39 -19.02
CA ARG A 32 -13.84 4.40 -19.25
C ARG A 32 -14.27 3.35 -20.26
N ARG A 33 -13.54 3.25 -21.38
CA ARG A 33 -13.78 2.23 -22.42
C ARG A 33 -13.68 0.82 -21.86
N ARG A 34 -12.66 0.53 -21.05
CA ARG A 34 -12.48 -0.78 -20.39
C ARG A 34 -13.59 -1.11 -19.38
N LEU A 35 -14.21 -0.08 -18.80
CA LEU A 35 -15.29 -0.22 -17.82
C LEU A 35 -16.68 -0.05 -18.45
N ALA A 36 -16.77 0.14 -19.77
CA ALA A 36 -18.01 0.46 -20.49
C ALA A 36 -18.79 1.64 -19.88
N ILE A 37 -18.08 2.66 -19.38
CA ILE A 37 -18.69 3.88 -18.82
C ILE A 37 -18.82 4.89 -19.97
N PRO A 38 -20.03 5.40 -20.28
CA PRO A 38 -20.22 6.44 -21.30
C PRO A 38 -19.42 7.70 -20.98
N ASP A 39 -19.04 8.48 -21.98
CA ASP A 39 -18.39 9.77 -21.75
C ASP A 39 -19.32 10.71 -20.97
N HIS A 40 -18.74 11.54 -20.10
CA HIS A 40 -19.44 12.51 -19.23
C HIS A 40 -20.38 11.94 -18.15
N GLU A 41 -20.51 10.63 -18.01
CA GLU A 41 -21.27 10.02 -16.89
C GLU A 41 -20.42 9.75 -15.63
N PRO A 42 -20.98 9.73 -14.42
CA PRO A 42 -20.26 9.21 -13.28
C PRO A 42 -20.00 7.70 -13.48
N GLY A 43 -18.87 7.20 -12.98
CA GLY A 43 -18.58 5.78 -13.02
C GLY A 43 -17.60 5.38 -11.93
N ASN A 44 -17.60 4.10 -11.60
CA ASN A 44 -16.79 3.55 -10.51
C ASN A 44 -15.82 2.49 -11.06
N ILE A 45 -14.64 2.41 -10.46
CA ILE A 45 -13.71 1.32 -10.69
C ILE A 45 -14.04 0.21 -9.68
N PRO A 46 -14.52 -0.97 -10.12
CA PRO A 46 -14.79 -2.08 -9.20
C PRO A 46 -13.52 -2.52 -8.48
N LEU A 47 -13.60 -2.87 -7.20
CA LEU A 47 -12.44 -3.27 -6.39
C LEU A 47 -11.72 -4.52 -6.91
N ASN A 48 -12.43 -5.38 -7.64
CA ASN A 48 -11.89 -6.57 -8.31
C ASN A 48 -11.36 -6.30 -9.72
N SER A 49 -11.34 -5.04 -10.18
CA SER A 49 -10.78 -4.66 -11.48
C SER A 49 -9.27 -4.44 -11.38
N VAL A 50 -8.53 -4.82 -12.42
CA VAL A 50 -7.11 -4.47 -12.55
C VAL A 50 -6.86 -2.96 -12.56
N LEU A 51 -7.87 -2.17 -12.93
CA LEU A 51 -7.80 -0.70 -12.91
C LEU A 51 -7.85 -0.12 -11.48
N ALA A 52 -8.24 -0.92 -10.48
CA ALA A 52 -8.17 -0.52 -9.08
C ALA A 52 -6.74 -0.60 -8.51
N ILE A 53 -5.80 -1.19 -9.26
CA ILE A 53 -4.41 -1.34 -8.86
C ILE A 53 -3.63 -0.07 -9.22
N THR A 54 -2.86 0.45 -8.25
CA THR A 54 -1.91 1.55 -8.46
C THR A 54 -0.48 1.03 -8.34
N THR A 55 0.49 1.76 -8.89
CA THR A 55 1.92 1.46 -8.67
C THR A 55 2.22 1.53 -7.16
N PRO A 56 2.65 0.44 -6.50
CA PRO A 56 2.84 0.44 -5.05
C PRO A 56 3.90 1.45 -4.59
N GLY A 57 3.48 2.50 -3.89
CA GLY A 57 4.37 3.56 -3.39
C GLY A 57 4.88 3.35 -1.95
N ALA A 58 4.22 2.49 -1.17
CA ALA A 58 4.48 2.37 0.27
C ALA A 58 5.89 1.84 0.59
N ALA A 59 6.38 0.84 -0.15
CA ALA A 59 7.71 0.27 0.07
C ALA A 59 8.81 1.31 -0.15
N GLY A 60 8.78 2.02 -1.28
CA GLY A 60 9.73 3.12 -1.56
C GLY A 60 9.62 4.24 -0.54
N ALA A 61 8.40 4.57 -0.11
CA ALA A 61 8.16 5.57 0.92
C ALA A 61 8.76 5.19 2.29
N TRP A 62 8.76 3.91 2.68
CA TRP A 62 9.45 3.47 3.89
C TRP A 62 10.97 3.65 3.79
N VAL A 63 11.56 3.32 2.63
CA VAL A 63 12.98 3.55 2.38
C VAL A 63 13.31 5.04 2.48
N ASP A 64 12.56 5.90 1.76
CA ASP A 64 12.72 7.35 1.81
C ASP A 64 12.58 7.90 3.25
N THR A 65 11.61 7.40 4.03
CA THR A 65 11.43 7.81 5.43
C THR A 65 12.67 7.51 6.26
N ILE A 66 13.25 6.31 6.10
CA ILE A 66 14.43 5.89 6.85
C ILE A 66 15.66 6.70 6.39
N GLU A 67 15.85 6.89 5.10
CA GLU A 67 16.99 7.64 4.54
C GLU A 67 16.95 9.12 4.93
N ARG A 68 15.77 9.74 4.95
CA ARG A 68 15.63 11.19 5.19
C ARG A 68 15.47 11.56 6.66
N PHE A 69 14.79 10.71 7.43
CA PHE A 69 14.37 11.03 8.80
C PHE A 69 14.87 10.03 9.84
N GLY A 70 15.50 8.93 9.43
CA GLY A 70 16.08 7.96 10.35
C GLY A 70 17.21 8.55 11.18
N SER A 71 17.47 7.94 12.34
CA SER A 71 18.56 8.38 13.23
C SER A 71 19.96 8.10 12.68
N GLY A 72 20.08 7.34 11.59
CA GLY A 72 21.35 6.85 11.05
C GLY A 72 21.98 5.70 11.84
N ASN A 73 21.40 5.29 12.97
CA ASN A 73 21.97 4.26 13.84
C ASN A 73 21.69 2.82 13.38
N LEU A 74 20.69 2.63 12.51
CA LEU A 74 20.29 1.32 11.99
C LEU A 74 20.22 1.38 10.46
N SER A 75 20.74 0.35 9.80
CA SER A 75 20.55 0.14 8.38
C SER A 75 19.12 -0.31 8.10
N LEU A 76 18.69 -0.21 6.84
CA LEU A 76 17.40 -0.76 6.41
C LEU A 76 17.31 -2.27 6.69
N GLU A 77 18.41 -3.00 6.52
CA GLU A 77 18.48 -4.43 6.85
C GLU A 77 18.19 -4.69 8.34
N HIS A 78 18.83 -3.93 9.24
CA HIS A 78 18.58 -4.06 10.68
C HIS A 78 17.11 -3.77 11.01
N ILE A 79 16.50 -2.78 10.36
CA ILE A 79 15.10 -2.39 10.57
C ILE A 79 14.14 -3.50 10.07
N LEU A 80 14.42 -4.12 8.93
CA LEU A 80 13.56 -5.14 8.32
C LEU A 80 13.77 -6.53 8.90
N LYS A 81 14.90 -6.79 9.57
CA LYS A 81 15.24 -8.13 10.08
C LYS A 81 14.13 -8.79 10.92
N PRO A 82 13.44 -8.10 11.85
CA PRO A 82 12.36 -8.72 12.62
C PRO A 82 11.17 -9.11 11.75
N ALA A 83 10.81 -8.27 10.76
CA ALA A 83 9.70 -8.55 9.85
C ALA A 83 10.00 -9.76 8.94
N ILE A 84 11.25 -9.89 8.49
CA ILE A 84 11.71 -11.05 7.70
C ILE A 84 11.58 -12.33 8.54
N SER A 85 12.10 -12.35 9.77
CA SER A 85 11.98 -13.53 10.64
C SER A 85 10.52 -13.94 10.89
N LEU A 86 9.62 -12.98 11.14
CA LEU A 86 8.19 -13.29 11.31
C LEU A 86 7.55 -13.87 10.04
N ALA A 87 8.02 -13.47 8.86
CA ALA A 87 7.53 -13.98 7.58
C ALA A 87 8.06 -15.40 7.29
N ASP A 88 9.33 -15.66 7.60
CA ASP A 88 10.00 -16.94 7.34
C ASP A 88 9.58 -18.02 8.37
N ASP A 89 9.59 -17.66 9.66
CA ASP A 89 9.37 -18.60 10.76
C ASP A 89 7.89 -18.69 11.18
N GLY A 90 7.07 -17.74 10.72
CA GLY A 90 5.68 -17.59 11.13
C GLY A 90 5.50 -16.95 12.50
N PHE A 91 4.24 -16.66 12.84
CA PHE A 91 3.87 -16.06 14.14
C PHE A 91 2.41 -16.37 14.49
N PRO A 92 2.03 -16.30 15.78
CA PRO A 92 0.63 -16.40 16.20
C PRO A 92 -0.18 -15.22 15.66
N VAL A 93 -1.15 -15.51 14.78
CA VAL A 93 -1.99 -14.49 14.16
C VAL A 93 -3.02 -13.97 15.17
N SER A 94 -3.23 -12.64 15.19
CA SER A 94 -4.24 -12.02 16.05
C SER A 94 -5.66 -12.47 15.68
N GLU A 95 -6.60 -12.44 16.63
CA GLU A 95 -7.99 -12.84 16.37
C GLU A 95 -8.62 -12.01 15.23
N VAL A 96 -8.36 -10.70 15.18
CA VAL A 96 -8.87 -9.82 14.13
C VAL A 96 -8.33 -10.25 12.76
N SER A 97 -7.03 -10.50 12.66
CA SER A 97 -6.40 -10.96 11.43
C SER A 97 -6.91 -12.34 11.00
N ALA A 98 -7.08 -13.27 11.95
CA ALA A 98 -7.61 -14.60 11.67
C ALA A 98 -9.03 -14.53 11.09
N ARG A 99 -9.92 -13.72 11.68
CA ARG A 99 -11.29 -13.50 11.18
C ARG A 99 -11.29 -12.96 9.74
N LEU A 100 -10.42 -11.99 9.45
CA LEU A 100 -10.30 -11.42 8.10
C LEU A 100 -9.84 -12.47 7.08
N VAL A 101 -8.84 -13.29 7.43
CA VAL A 101 -8.34 -14.35 6.55
C VAL A 101 -9.42 -15.41 6.29
N SER A 102 -10.14 -15.86 7.33
CA SER A 102 -11.24 -16.81 7.18
C SER A 102 -12.32 -16.30 6.23
N ALA A 103 -12.77 -15.05 6.41
CA ALA A 103 -13.80 -14.47 5.54
C ALA A 103 -13.37 -14.41 4.06
N VAL A 104 -12.07 -14.18 3.80
CA VAL A 104 -11.54 -14.21 2.44
C VAL A 104 -11.50 -15.63 1.90
N ILE A 105 -10.99 -16.60 2.67
CA ILE A 105 -10.91 -18.02 2.26
C ILE A 105 -12.29 -18.56 1.89
N ASP A 106 -13.30 -18.33 2.72
CA ASP A 106 -14.67 -18.80 2.46
C ASP A 106 -15.19 -18.27 1.11
N SER A 107 -14.92 -16.99 0.80
CA SER A 107 -15.31 -16.37 -0.47
C SER A 107 -14.60 -16.94 -1.71
N TYR A 108 -13.44 -17.60 -1.53
CA TYR A 108 -12.74 -18.30 -2.60
C TYR A 108 -13.27 -19.73 -2.76
N LEU A 109 -13.55 -20.42 -1.66
CA LEU A 109 -14.07 -21.79 -1.68
C LEU A 109 -15.47 -21.86 -2.27
N ASP A 110 -16.33 -20.87 -2.01
CA ASP A 110 -17.68 -20.76 -2.60
C ASP A 110 -17.67 -20.54 -4.13
N ARG A 111 -16.51 -20.23 -4.73
CA ARG A 111 -16.35 -20.04 -6.19
C ARG A 111 -15.83 -21.28 -6.92
N CYS A 112 -15.56 -22.37 -6.22
CA CYS A 112 -15.18 -23.68 -6.78
C CYS A 112 -16.36 -24.64 -6.78
#